data_AF-A0A3S3R596-F1
#
_entry.id   AF-A0A3S3R596-F1
#
_cell.length_a   1.000
_cell.length_b   1.000
_cell.length_c   1.000
_cell.angle_alpha   90.00
_cell.angle_beta   90.00
_cell.angle_gamma   90.00
#
_symmetry.space_group_name_H-M   'P 1'
#
loop_
_entity.id
_entity.type
_entity.pdbx_description
1 polymer ?
#
loop_
_entity_poly.entity_id
_entity_poly.type
_entity_poly.pdbx_seq_one_letter_code
_entity_poly.pdbx_strand_id
1 'polypeptide(L)'
;YDVIGIFMKNWDDTDENGVCTATEDYKDVVAVADQIGIPYYSVNFEKEYWDRVFEYFLAEYRAGRTPNPDVMCNKEIKFKAFLDYAMTLGADYVATGHYARVARDEDGTVHMLRGVDNGKDQTYFLSQLSQEQLQKTMFP
;
A
#
# COMPACT_ATOMS: atom_id res chain seq x y z
N TYR A 1 -5.17 11.23 -15.87
CA TYR A 1 -5.77 11.17 -14.53
C TYR A 1 -5.47 12.48 -13.83
N ASP A 2 -6.36 12.94 -12.96
CA ASP A 2 -6.01 13.92 -11.94
C ASP A 2 -5.33 13.15 -10.80
N VAL A 3 -4.06 13.44 -10.53
CA VAL A 3 -3.19 12.58 -9.71
C VAL A 3 -2.73 13.32 -8.47
N ILE A 4 -2.87 12.67 -7.32
CA ILE A 4 -2.38 13.14 -6.02
C ILE A 4 -1.45 12.06 -5.44
N GLY A 5 -0.24 12.45 -5.03
CA GLY A 5 0.70 11.57 -4.33
C GLY A 5 0.39 11.50 -2.83
N ILE A 6 0.42 10.29 -2.24
CA ILE A 6 0.26 10.11 -0.80
C ILE A 6 1.42 9.28 -0.27
N PHE A 7 2.17 9.83 0.68
CA PHE A 7 3.15 9.11 1.47
C PHE A 7 2.52 8.62 2.77
N MET A 8 2.74 7.35 3.12
CA MET A 8 2.22 6.75 4.34
C MET A 8 3.34 6.52 5.34
N LYS A 9 3.29 7.20 6.49
CA LYS A 9 4.12 6.86 7.64
C LYS A 9 3.39 5.80 8.46
N ASN A 10 3.83 4.56 8.35
CA ASN A 10 3.21 3.40 9.02
C ASN A 10 4.01 2.90 10.23
N TRP A 11 5.21 3.44 10.44
CA TRP A 11 6.08 3.04 11.53
C TRP A 11 6.96 4.22 11.95
N ASP A 12 7.21 4.32 13.25
CA ASP A 12 8.15 5.29 13.79
C ASP A 12 9.52 4.63 13.97
N ASP A 13 10.37 4.77 12.96
CA ASP A 13 11.74 4.21 12.91
C ASP A 13 12.79 5.20 13.45
N THR A 14 12.40 6.08 14.38
CA THR A 14 13.35 7.00 14.99
C THR A 14 14.32 6.20 15.87
N ASP A 15 15.57 6.09 15.44
CA ASP A 15 16.60 5.37 16.19
C ASP A 15 17.06 6.16 17.43
N GLU A 16 17.93 5.54 18.24
CA GLU A 16 18.51 6.15 19.44
C GLU A 16 19.35 7.42 19.18
N ASN A 17 19.72 7.66 17.92
CA ASN A 17 20.46 8.84 17.46
C ASN A 17 19.54 9.89 16.81
N GLY A 18 18.22 9.65 16.77
CA GLY A 18 17.22 10.53 16.16
C GLY A 18 17.17 10.45 14.63
N VAL A 19 17.80 9.46 14.00
CA VAL A 19 17.76 9.23 12.55
C VAL A 19 16.48 8.48 12.21
N CYS A 20 15.71 9.03 11.26
CA CYS A 20 14.43 8.47 10.83
C CYS A 20 14.43 8.30 9.30
N THR A 21 14.43 7.04 8.83
CA THR A 21 14.41 6.67 7.40
C THR A 21 13.21 7.26 6.65
N ALA A 22 12.04 7.28 7.30
CA ALA A 22 10.83 7.87 6.74
C ALA A 22 10.99 9.38 6.40
N THR A 23 11.91 10.09 7.07
CA THR A 23 12.18 11.50 6.75
C THR A 23 12.88 11.65 5.41
N GLU A 24 13.83 10.77 5.10
CA GLU A 24 14.54 10.80 3.81
C GLU A 24 13.63 10.30 2.68
N ASP A 25 12.88 9.22 2.88
CA ASP A 25 11.91 8.74 1.90
C ASP A 25 10.85 9.81 1.55
N TYR A 26 10.41 10.59 2.55
CA TYR A 26 9.47 11.68 2.29
C TYR A 26 10.09 12.80 1.47
N LYS A 27 11.39 13.09 1.62
CA LYS A 27 12.09 14.06 0.75
C LYS A 27 12.17 13.57 -0.70
N ASP A 28 12.37 12.27 -0.90
CA ASP A 28 12.35 11.68 -2.25
C ASP A 28 10.95 11.78 -2.88
N VAL A 29 9.88 11.57 -2.09
CA VAL A 29 8.49 11.81 -2.55
C VAL A 29 8.31 13.25 -2.99
N VAL A 30 8.75 14.22 -2.18
CA VAL A 30 8.67 15.65 -2.54
C VAL A 30 9.43 15.92 -3.83
N ALA A 31 10.68 15.43 -3.94
CA ALA A 31 11.51 15.66 -5.11
C ALA A 31 10.88 15.09 -6.40
N VAL A 32 10.33 13.88 -6.35
CA VAL A 32 9.67 13.26 -7.52
C VAL A 32 8.36 13.97 -7.85
N ALA A 33 7.54 14.29 -6.85
CA ALA A 33 6.25 14.96 -7.04
C ALA A 33 6.43 16.37 -7.65
N ASP A 34 7.43 17.13 -7.19
CA ASP A 34 7.79 18.42 -7.75
C ASP A 34 8.28 18.31 -9.20
N GLN A 35 9.09 17.28 -9.51
CA GLN A 35 9.59 17.03 -10.87
C GLN A 35 8.48 16.72 -11.88
N ILE A 36 7.47 15.96 -11.48
CA ILE A 36 6.36 15.56 -12.36
C ILE A 36 5.12 16.47 -12.23
N GLY A 37 5.15 17.43 -11.31
CA GLY A 37 4.14 18.46 -11.15
C GLY A 37 2.81 17.99 -10.55
N ILE A 38 2.85 17.08 -9.56
CA ILE A 38 1.64 16.62 -8.85
C ILE A 38 1.63 17.09 -7.38
N PRO A 39 0.45 17.38 -6.79
CA PRO A 39 0.35 17.61 -5.36
C PRO A 39 0.68 16.33 -4.59
N TYR A 40 1.22 16.49 -3.37
CA TYR A 40 1.55 15.39 -2.49
C TYR A 40 1.12 15.69 -1.04
N TYR A 41 0.80 14.62 -0.30
CA TYR A 41 0.47 14.69 1.11
C TYR A 41 1.12 13.55 1.88
N SER A 42 1.14 13.68 3.21
CA SER A 42 1.57 12.63 4.13
C SER A 42 0.40 12.24 5.04
N VAL A 43 0.26 10.95 5.31
CA VAL A 43 -0.72 10.40 6.25
C VAL A 43 -0.01 9.44 7.20
N ASN A 44 -0.43 9.43 8.47
CA ASN A 44 0.11 8.55 9.49
C ASN A 44 -0.89 7.40 9.73
N PHE A 45 -0.45 6.16 9.54
CA PHE A 45 -1.18 4.93 9.86
C PHE A 45 -0.39 4.03 10.83
N GLU A 46 0.49 4.59 11.65
CA GLU A 46 1.27 3.84 12.65
C GLU A 46 0.38 3.03 13.58
N LYS A 47 -0.73 3.62 14.03
CA LYS A 47 -1.69 2.95 14.91
C LYS A 47 -2.35 1.77 14.20
N GLU A 48 -2.88 1.97 13.00
CA GLU A 48 -3.52 0.92 12.21
C GLU A 48 -2.54 -0.20 11.88
N TYR A 49 -1.29 0.15 11.54
CA TYR A 49 -0.25 -0.82 11.25
C TYR A 49 0.10 -1.64 12.49
N TRP A 50 0.29 -1.00 13.65
CA TRP A 50 0.55 -1.69 14.90
C TRP A 50 -0.57 -2.68 15.22
N ASP A 51 -1.81 -2.19 15.28
CA ASP A 51 -2.97 -2.97 15.71
C ASP A 51 -3.31 -4.13 14.75
N ARG A 52 -3.15 -3.93 13.43
CA ARG A 52 -3.66 -4.88 12.42
C ARG A 52 -2.58 -5.74 11.77
N VAL A 53 -1.33 -5.29 11.77
CA VAL A 53 -0.21 -5.99 11.12
C VAL A 53 0.79 -6.48 12.17
N PHE A 54 1.25 -5.60 13.05
CA PHE A 54 2.31 -5.94 13.99
C PHE A 54 1.83 -6.85 15.13
N GLU A 55 0.64 -6.61 15.69
CA GLU A 55 0.06 -7.51 16.69
C GLU A 55 -0.16 -8.92 16.14
N TYR A 56 -0.65 -9.03 14.90
CA TYR A 56 -0.74 -10.31 14.17
C TYR A 56 0.63 -10.98 14.06
N PHE A 57 1.64 -10.25 13.59
CA PHE A 57 2.99 -10.75 13.43
C PHE A 57 3.55 -11.33 14.74
N LEU A 58 3.40 -10.62 15.86
CA LEU A 58 3.83 -11.10 17.17
C LEU A 58 3.03 -12.32 17.65
N ALA A 59 1.72 -12.34 17.43
CA ALA A 59 0.86 -13.47 17.82
C ALA A 59 1.23 -14.76 17.08
N GLU A 60 1.53 -14.68 15.78
CA GLU A 60 1.95 -15.82 14.97
C GLU A 60 3.29 -16.41 15.45
N TYR A 61 4.26 -15.54 15.75
CA TYR A 61 5.55 -15.99 16.31
C TYR A 61 5.38 -16.64 17.69
N ARG A 62 4.55 -16.07 18.57
CA ARG A 62 4.25 -16.68 19.87
C ARG A 62 3.63 -18.07 19.73
N ALA A 63 2.95 -18.32 18.63
CA ALA A 63 2.35 -19.61 18.32
C ALA A 63 3.26 -20.54 17.49
N GLY A 64 4.53 -20.19 17.30
CA GLY A 64 5.52 -21.02 16.59
C GLY A 64 5.34 -21.06 15.08
N ARG A 65 4.62 -20.10 14.49
CA ARG A 65 4.43 -19.98 13.04
C ARG A 65 5.35 -18.91 12.45
N THR A 66 5.52 -18.95 11.13
CA THR A 66 6.26 -17.93 10.37
C THR A 66 5.25 -17.01 9.67
N PRO A 67 4.97 -15.81 10.23
CA PRO A 67 4.02 -14.87 9.62
C PRO A 67 4.57 -14.22 8.36
N ASN A 68 3.66 -13.77 7.49
CA ASN A 68 3.95 -12.84 6.42
C ASN A 68 3.27 -11.48 6.70
N PRO A 69 3.99 -10.48 7.23
CA PRO A 69 3.42 -9.17 7.55
C PRO A 69 3.06 -8.36 6.29
N ASP A 70 3.73 -8.57 5.16
CA ASP A 70 3.48 -7.83 3.92
C ASP A 70 2.11 -8.14 3.32
N VAL A 71 1.68 -9.41 3.37
CA VAL A 71 0.33 -9.82 2.99
C VAL A 71 -0.72 -9.07 3.83
N MET A 72 -0.48 -8.91 5.12
CA MET A 72 -1.37 -8.19 6.03
C MET A 72 -1.30 -6.67 5.83
N CYS A 73 -0.12 -6.11 5.56
CA CYS A 73 0.05 -4.69 5.25
C CYS A 73 -0.72 -4.30 3.99
N ASN A 74 -0.68 -5.12 2.94
CA ASN A 74 -1.48 -4.90 1.75
C ASN A 74 -2.98 -4.94 2.08
N LYS A 75 -3.42 -5.99 2.77
CA LYS A 75 -4.83 -6.18 3.12
C LYS A 75 -5.41 -5.07 4.00
N GLU A 76 -4.71 -4.71 5.07
CA GLU A 76 -5.26 -3.90 6.17
C GLU A 76 -4.86 -2.42 6.10
N ILE A 77 -3.76 -2.10 5.43
CA ILE A 77 -3.23 -0.74 5.32
C ILE A 77 -3.38 -0.23 3.90
N LYS A 78 -2.62 -0.76 2.95
CA LYS A 78 -2.54 -0.20 1.58
C LYS A 78 -3.86 -0.29 0.81
N PHE A 79 -4.64 -1.35 0.98
CA PHE A 79 -5.91 -1.52 0.26
C PHE A 79 -7.13 -1.43 1.17
N LYS A 80 -6.95 -0.99 2.43
CA LYS A 80 -8.05 -0.73 3.35
C LYS A 80 -7.93 0.66 3.96
N ALA A 81 -7.04 0.90 4.92
CA ALA A 81 -6.90 2.22 5.54
C ALA A 81 -6.58 3.33 4.52
N PHE A 82 -5.64 3.09 3.62
CA PHE A 82 -5.29 4.03 2.55
C PHE A 82 -6.39 4.18 1.51
N LEU A 83 -7.03 3.06 1.10
CA LEU A 83 -8.14 3.11 0.17
C LEU A 83 -9.29 3.94 0.74
N ASP A 84 -9.73 3.65 1.97
CA ASP A 84 -10.79 4.37 2.65
C ASP A 84 -10.45 5.87 2.76
N TYR A 85 -9.21 6.20 3.15
CA TYR A 85 -8.73 7.58 3.21
C TYR A 85 -8.75 8.28 1.84
N ALA A 86 -8.28 7.63 0.78
CA ALA A 86 -8.30 8.20 -0.56
C ALA A 86 -9.73 8.44 -1.05
N MET A 87 -10.67 7.55 -0.74
CA MET A 87 -12.09 7.74 -1.07
C MET A 87 -12.70 8.93 -0.32
N THR A 88 -12.31 9.21 0.92
CA THR A 88 -12.80 10.41 1.64
C THR A 88 -12.25 11.71 1.07
N LEU A 89 -11.08 11.67 0.43
CA LEU A 89 -10.53 12.78 -0.36
C LEU A 89 -11.24 12.95 -1.72
N GLY A 90 -12.17 12.06 -2.07
CA GLY A 90 -12.91 12.11 -3.33
C GLY A 90 -12.19 11.45 -4.50
N ALA A 91 -11.18 10.61 -4.26
CA ALA A 91 -10.52 9.87 -5.32
C ALA A 91 -11.45 8.80 -5.92
N ASP A 92 -11.37 8.59 -7.24
CA ASP A 92 -12.09 7.51 -7.91
C ASP A 92 -11.38 6.15 -7.79
N TYR A 93 -10.04 6.19 -7.75
CA TYR A 93 -9.14 5.04 -7.75
C TYR A 93 -7.91 5.31 -6.87
N VAL A 94 -7.29 4.23 -6.39
CA VAL A 94 -5.94 4.25 -5.81
C VAL A 94 -4.96 3.52 -6.73
N ALA A 95 -3.75 4.07 -6.86
CA ALA A 95 -2.67 3.42 -7.60
C ALA A 95 -1.50 3.11 -6.66
N THR A 96 -0.83 1.99 -6.89
CA THR A 96 0.40 1.64 -6.18
C THR A 96 1.46 1.14 -7.15
N GLY A 97 2.73 1.24 -6.80
CA GLY A 97 3.85 0.72 -7.60
C GLY A 97 4.01 -0.80 -7.57
N HIS A 98 2.96 -1.56 -7.20
CA HIS A 98 3.04 -3.01 -7.21
C HIS A 98 3.13 -3.52 -8.65
N TYR A 99 4.05 -4.45 -8.87
CA TYR A 99 4.22 -5.11 -10.15
C TYR A 99 3.22 -6.26 -10.31
N ALA A 100 1.98 -5.86 -10.55
CA ALA A 100 0.81 -6.70 -10.75
C ALA A 100 -0.07 -6.06 -11.84
N ARG A 101 -1.16 -6.72 -12.23
CA ARG A 101 -2.11 -6.19 -13.21
C ARG A 101 -3.54 -6.46 -12.77
N VAL A 102 -4.46 -5.62 -13.22
CA VAL A 102 -5.90 -5.88 -13.15
C VAL A 102 -6.47 -5.96 -14.56
N ALA A 103 -7.38 -6.90 -14.79
CA ALA A 103 -8.18 -6.98 -16.02
C ALA A 103 -9.66 -6.92 -15.67
N ARG A 104 -10.45 -6.27 -16.52
CA ARG A 104 -11.89 -6.13 -16.32
C ARG A 104 -12.63 -6.86 -17.44
N ASP A 105 -13.54 -7.75 -17.05
CA ASP A 105 -14.41 -8.47 -17.97
C ASP A 105 -15.58 -7.60 -18.42
N GLU A 106 -16.30 -8.05 -19.45
CA GLU A 106 -17.47 -7.35 -20.01
C GLU A 106 -18.61 -7.17 -19.00
N ASP A 107 -18.74 -8.10 -18.04
CA ASP A 107 -19.73 -8.05 -16.95
C ASP A 107 -19.32 -7.11 -15.80
N GLY A 108 -18.13 -6.50 -15.90
CA GLY A 108 -17.57 -5.60 -14.90
C GLY A 108 -16.76 -6.30 -13.79
N THR A 109 -16.64 -7.63 -13.80
CA THR A 109 -15.77 -8.38 -12.89
C THR A 109 -14.31 -7.98 -13.11
N VAL A 110 -13.49 -7.96 -12.05
CA VAL A 110 -12.10 -7.51 -12.09
C VAL A 110 -11.22 -8.63 -11.56
N HIS A 111 -10.19 -8.97 -12.32
CA HIS A 111 -9.31 -10.07 -12.02
C HIS A 111 -7.91 -9.57 -11.71
N MET A 112 -7.32 -10.08 -10.63
CA MET A 112 -5.89 -9.93 -10.37
C MET A 112 -5.10 -10.80 -11.35
N LEU A 113 -4.15 -10.21 -12.05
CA LEU A 113 -3.26 -10.89 -12.97
C LEU A 113 -1.80 -10.67 -12.55
N ARG A 114 -0.96 -11.68 -12.81
CA ARG A 114 0.49 -11.59 -12.58
C ARG A 114 1.12 -10.45 -13.36
N GLY A 115 2.18 -9.86 -12.83
CA GLY A 115 3.09 -9.01 -13.59
C GLY A 115 3.61 -9.72 -14.85
N VAL A 116 3.98 -8.96 -15.89
CA VAL A 116 4.48 -9.54 -17.16
C VAL A 116 5.82 -10.23 -16.95
N ASP A 117 6.72 -9.58 -16.21
CA ASP A 117 7.96 -10.18 -15.71
C ASP A 117 7.69 -10.99 -14.43
N ASN A 118 7.71 -12.32 -14.55
CA ASN A 118 7.49 -13.25 -13.44
C ASN A 118 8.53 -13.12 -12.32
N GLY A 119 9.74 -12.64 -12.61
CA GLY A 119 10.78 -12.43 -11.58
C GLY A 119 10.47 -11.24 -10.66
N LYS A 120 9.56 -10.36 -11.10
CA LYS A 120 9.13 -9.17 -10.37
C LYS A 120 7.67 -9.24 -9.93
N ASP A 121 6.93 -10.28 -10.31
CA ASP A 121 5.51 -10.42 -9.98
C ASP A 121 5.25 -10.32 -8.47
N GLN A 122 4.33 -9.44 -8.09
CA GLN A 122 3.97 -9.19 -6.69
C GLN A 122 2.56 -9.65 -6.32
N THR A 123 1.85 -10.35 -7.21
CA THR A 123 0.48 -10.84 -6.91
C THR A 123 0.40 -11.73 -5.67
N TYR A 124 1.49 -12.41 -5.31
CA TYR A 124 1.58 -13.19 -4.08
C TYR A 124 1.23 -12.38 -2.83
N PHE A 125 1.77 -11.15 -2.71
CA PHE A 125 1.54 -10.28 -1.57
C PHE A 125 0.15 -9.60 -1.59
N LEU A 126 -0.52 -9.65 -2.75
CA LEU A 126 -1.85 -9.08 -2.98
C LEU A 126 -2.95 -10.16 -2.96
N SER A 127 -2.62 -11.39 -2.55
CA SER A 127 -3.51 -12.56 -2.56
C SER A 127 -4.76 -12.43 -1.67
N GLN A 128 -4.81 -11.43 -0.78
CA GLN A 128 -5.93 -11.17 0.11
C GLN A 128 -6.87 -10.06 -0.39
N LEU A 129 -6.62 -9.46 -1.56
CA LEU A 129 -7.47 -8.39 -2.07
C LEU A 129 -8.83 -8.91 -2.53
N SER A 130 -9.88 -8.22 -2.09
CA SER A 130 -11.25 -8.50 -2.47
C SER A 130 -11.61 -7.88 -3.81
N GLN A 131 -12.71 -8.35 -4.40
CA GLN A 131 -13.27 -7.77 -5.61
C GLN A 131 -13.57 -6.27 -5.44
N GLU A 132 -14.14 -5.86 -4.32
CA GLU A 132 -14.45 -4.46 -4.02
C GLU A 132 -13.19 -3.57 -3.99
N GLN A 133 -12.08 -4.08 -3.45
CA GLN A 133 -10.80 -3.38 -3.43
C GLN A 133 -10.20 -3.29 -4.84
N LEU A 134 -10.26 -4.37 -5.61
CA LEU A 134 -9.74 -4.39 -6.99
C LEU A 134 -10.50 -3.45 -7.92
N GLN A 135 -11.80 -3.28 -7.72
CA GLN A 135 -12.62 -2.33 -8.48
C GLN A 135 -12.12 -0.89 -8.39
N LYS A 136 -11.42 -0.55 -7.31
CA LYS A 136 -10.90 0.79 -7.02
C LYS A 136 -9.38 0.89 -7.15
N THR A 137 -8.72 -0.15 -7.65
CA THR A 137 -7.25 -0.24 -7.68
C THR A 137 -6.71 -0.17 -9.10
N MET A 138 -5.57 0.51 -9.25
CA MET A 138 -4.76 0.55 -10.46
C MET A 138 -3.32 0.09 -10.16
N PHE A 139 -2.75 -0.67 -11.11
CA PHE A 139 -1.32 -1.04 -11.13
C PHE A 139 -0.73 -0.56 -12.46
N PRO A 140 -0.17 0.67 -12.50
CA PRO A 140 0.39 1.27 -13.71
C PRO A 140 1.62 0.54 -14.27
#